data_AF-A0A2U3EWV9-F1
#
_entry.id   AF-A0A2U3EWV9-F1
#
_cell.length_a   1.000
_cell.length_b   1.000
_cell.length_c   1.000
_cell.angle_alpha   90.00
_cell.angle_beta   90.00
_cell.angle_gamma   90.00
#
_symmetry.space_group_name_H-M   'P 1'
#
loop_
_entity.id
_entity.type
_entity.pdbx_description
1 polymer ?
#
loop_
_entity_poly.entity_id
_entity_poly.type
_entity_poly.pdbx_seq_one_letter_code
_entity_poly.pdbx_strand_id
1 'polypeptide(L)'
;MTDIINLNDNNPLHQQPADEASALTATLVPDEQRVGFWPKYFGSIPQWIILEPTVFAWMDRFCADYSGGIWNFYTLSNGGAFMAPEADDNTDEQWSLFNTLNGNGDELSSEAAGIAVCLMTYSHHAMRTE
;
A
#
# COMPACT_ATOMS: atom_id res chain seq x y z
N MET A 1 -15.47 4.79 52.80
CA MET A 1 -16.64 5.17 51.99
C MET A 1 -16.21 4.96 50.55
N THR A 2 -16.86 4.01 49.88
CA THR A 2 -16.50 3.41 48.59
C THR A 2 -16.74 4.38 47.44
N ASP A 3 -15.69 4.75 46.71
CA ASP A 3 -15.83 5.35 45.39
C ASP A 3 -15.93 4.24 44.35
N ILE A 4 -17.14 4.11 43.82
CA ILE A 4 -17.53 3.14 42.80
C ILE A 4 -16.90 3.59 41.47
N ILE A 5 -16.01 2.75 40.94
CA ILE A 5 -15.53 2.82 39.56
C ILE A 5 -16.73 2.73 38.62
N ASN A 6 -17.01 3.82 37.92
CA ASN A 6 -18.10 3.92 36.96
C ASN A 6 -17.70 3.14 35.69
N LEU A 7 -18.13 1.88 35.58
CA LEU A 7 -17.89 1.00 34.43
C LEU A 7 -18.75 1.40 33.21
N ASN A 8 -18.63 2.63 32.74
CA ASN A 8 -19.41 3.04 31.56
C ASN A 8 -18.73 4.03 30.61
N ASP A 9 -17.39 4.05 30.58
CA ASP A 9 -16.65 4.66 29.46
C ASP A 9 -16.73 3.75 28.22
N ASN A 10 -17.95 3.57 27.72
CA ASN A 10 -18.16 3.27 26.31
C ASN A 10 -17.75 4.51 25.54
N ASN A 11 -16.45 4.67 25.28
CA ASN A 11 -15.96 5.54 24.23
C ASN A 11 -16.61 5.03 22.94
N PRO A 12 -17.61 5.72 22.36
CA PRO A 12 -18.09 5.32 21.06
C PRO A 12 -16.89 5.57 20.14
N LEU A 13 -16.31 4.50 19.60
CA LEU A 13 -15.56 4.62 18.36
C LEU A 13 -16.49 5.41 17.45
N HIS A 14 -16.12 6.67 17.19
CA HIS A 14 -16.88 7.52 16.30
C HIS A 14 -16.72 6.85 14.94
N GLN A 15 -17.62 5.92 14.62
CA GLN A 15 -17.81 5.46 13.26
C GLN A 15 -18.22 6.72 12.52
N GLN A 16 -17.26 7.29 11.81
CA GLN A 16 -17.56 8.34 10.85
C GLN A 16 -18.76 7.82 10.05
N PRO A 17 -19.85 8.59 9.94
CA PRO A 17 -20.94 8.21 9.05
C PRO A 17 -20.29 7.93 7.70
N ALA A 18 -20.77 6.90 7.01
CA ALA A 18 -20.42 6.67 5.62
C ALA A 18 -20.94 7.88 4.83
N ASP A 19 -20.21 9.00 4.89
CA ASP A 19 -20.20 10.02 3.86
C ASP A 19 -20.09 9.23 2.57
N GLU A 20 -21.00 9.51 1.63
CA GLU A 20 -20.96 8.98 0.27
C GLU A 20 -19.50 8.84 -0.13
N ALA A 21 -19.00 7.59 -0.15
CA ALA A 21 -17.57 7.35 -0.14
C ALA A 21 -16.99 8.07 -1.36
N SER A 22 -16.35 9.22 -1.12
CA SER A 22 -15.83 10.03 -2.20
C SER A 22 -14.89 9.13 -2.98
N ALA A 23 -15.12 9.02 -4.29
CA ALA A 23 -14.40 8.07 -5.12
C ALA A 23 -12.89 8.23 -4.87
N LEU A 24 -12.24 7.14 -4.48
CA LEU A 24 -10.80 7.14 -4.26
C LEU A 24 -10.12 7.27 -5.63
N THR A 25 -9.34 8.33 -5.82
CA THR A 25 -8.64 8.57 -7.08
C THR A 25 -7.13 8.52 -6.86
N ALA A 26 -6.44 7.86 -7.79
CA ALA A 26 -4.98 7.85 -7.87
C ALA A 26 -4.50 8.92 -8.84
N THR A 27 -3.45 9.65 -8.46
CA THR A 27 -2.79 10.66 -9.30
C THR A 27 -1.32 10.30 -9.42
N LEU A 28 -0.82 10.23 -10.66
CA LEU A 28 0.59 9.95 -10.95
C LEU A 28 1.48 11.10 -10.44
N VAL A 29 2.58 10.75 -9.79
CA VAL A 29 3.58 11.70 -9.31
C VAL A 29 4.53 12.06 -10.45
N PRO A 30 4.67 13.35 -10.81
CA PRO A 30 5.62 13.79 -11.83
C PRO A 30 7.06 13.44 -11.47
N ASP A 31 7.89 13.16 -12.48
CA ASP A 31 9.28 12.72 -12.32
C ASP A 31 10.12 13.63 -11.42
N GLU A 32 9.93 14.95 -11.55
CA GLU A 32 10.59 15.99 -10.76
C GLU A 32 10.33 15.87 -9.26
N GLN A 33 9.20 15.28 -8.87
CA GLN A 33 8.78 15.13 -7.47
C GLN A 33 9.09 13.73 -6.91
N ARG A 34 9.52 12.77 -7.74
CA ARG A 34 9.79 11.38 -7.32
C ARG A 34 10.86 11.30 -6.22
N VAL A 35 11.91 12.13 -6.30
CA VAL A 35 12.97 12.16 -5.29
C VAL A 35 12.47 12.53 -3.89
N GLY A 36 11.40 13.32 -3.81
CA GLY A 36 10.79 13.76 -2.55
C GLY A 36 9.65 12.87 -2.07
N PHE A 37 9.27 11.83 -2.82
CA PHE A 37 8.09 11.03 -2.54
C PHE A 37 8.14 10.36 -1.16
N TRP A 38 9.14 9.50 -0.92
CA TRP A 38 9.23 8.77 0.34
C TRP A 38 9.37 9.67 1.58
N PRO A 39 10.27 10.68 1.60
CA PRO A 39 10.36 11.59 2.74
C PRO A 39 9.04 12.36 2.99
N LYS A 40 8.30 12.73 1.94
CA LYS A 40 7.07 13.52 2.07
C LYS A 40 5.90 12.70 2.62
N TYR A 41 5.71 11.47 2.15
CA TYR A 41 4.54 10.65 2.49
C TYR A 41 4.80 9.66 3.64
N PHE A 42 6.04 9.19 3.80
CA PHE A 42 6.40 8.17 4.78
C PHE A 42 7.48 8.64 5.76
N GLY A 43 8.00 9.86 5.64
CA GLY A 43 9.18 10.33 6.40
C GLY A 43 9.04 10.31 7.93
N SER A 44 7.81 10.31 8.45
CA SER A 44 7.52 10.19 9.89
C SER A 44 7.50 8.74 10.39
N ILE A 45 7.50 7.75 9.49
CA ILE A 45 7.45 6.33 9.83
C ILE A 45 8.88 5.81 10.06
N PRO A 46 9.16 5.11 11.17
CA PRO A 46 10.46 4.50 11.41
C PRO A 46 10.90 3.62 10.24
N GLN A 47 12.17 3.72 9.83
CA GLN A 47 12.74 2.90 8.76
C GLN A 47 12.01 3.01 7.41
N TRP A 48 11.34 4.14 7.11
CA TRP A 48 10.66 4.33 5.82
C TRP A 48 11.55 4.07 4.58
N ILE A 49 12.87 4.25 4.70
CA ILE A 49 13.84 4.04 3.62
C ILE A 49 13.87 2.59 3.08
N ILE A 50 13.40 1.61 3.86
CA ILE A 50 13.37 0.20 3.43
C ILE A 50 12.06 -0.19 2.73
N LEU A 51 11.05 0.70 2.68
CA LEU A 51 9.74 0.37 2.11
C LEU A 51 9.85 0.01 0.63
N GLU A 52 10.51 0.84 -0.18
CA GLU A 52 10.70 0.59 -1.61
C GLU A 52 11.41 -0.74 -1.90
N PRO A 53 12.61 -1.02 -1.33
CA PRO A 53 13.24 -2.34 -1.49
C PRO A 53 12.35 -3.51 -1.06
N THR A 54 11.52 -3.32 -0.04
CA THR A 54 10.62 -4.37 0.47
C THR A 54 9.45 -4.62 -0.49
N VAL A 55 8.91 -3.58 -1.13
CA VAL A 55 7.90 -3.72 -2.19
C VAL A 55 8.45 -4.57 -3.34
N PHE A 56 9.67 -4.29 -3.80
CA PHE A 56 10.32 -5.08 -4.85
C PHE A 56 10.54 -6.54 -4.43
N ALA A 57 10.97 -6.77 -3.19
CA ALA A 57 11.18 -8.12 -2.67
C ALA A 57 9.87 -8.93 -2.57
N TRP A 58 8.74 -8.28 -2.24
CA TRP A 58 7.44 -8.94 -2.27
C TRP A 58 6.99 -9.26 -3.69
N MET A 59 7.24 -8.36 -4.65
CA MET A 59 6.94 -8.61 -6.06
C MET A 59 7.73 -9.80 -6.61
N ASP A 60 9.04 -9.82 -6.39
CA ASP A 60 9.93 -10.94 -6.76
C ASP A 60 9.49 -12.28 -6.14
N ARG A 61 8.95 -12.23 -4.92
CA ARG A 61 8.44 -13.43 -4.24
C ARG A 61 7.12 -13.95 -4.81
N PHE A 62 6.23 -13.06 -5.28
CA PHE A 62 4.88 -13.43 -5.69
C PHE A 62 4.74 -13.65 -7.19
N CYS A 63 5.49 -12.92 -8.01
CA CYS A 63 5.41 -13.00 -9.45
C CYS A 63 6.68 -13.69 -9.98
N ALA A 64 6.53 -14.93 -10.47
CA ALA A 64 7.66 -15.72 -10.96
C ALA A 64 8.26 -15.15 -12.26
N ASP A 65 7.44 -14.45 -13.04
CA ASP A 65 7.83 -13.85 -14.32
C ASP A 65 8.36 -12.41 -14.15
N TYR A 66 8.41 -11.90 -12.91
CA TYR A 66 8.87 -10.56 -12.63
C TYR A 66 10.38 -10.43 -12.85
N SER A 67 10.78 -9.58 -13.79
CA SER A 67 12.19 -9.30 -14.09
C SER A 67 12.64 -7.89 -13.71
N GLY A 68 11.89 -7.20 -12.85
CA GLY A 68 12.10 -5.77 -12.59
C GLY A 68 11.21 -4.87 -13.46
N GLY A 69 11.62 -3.63 -13.65
CA GLY A 69 10.90 -2.66 -14.49
C GLY A 69 10.95 -1.24 -13.94
N ILE A 70 10.36 -0.31 -14.66
CA ILE A 70 10.13 1.05 -14.18
C ILE A 70 8.89 1.03 -13.29
N TRP A 71 8.96 1.75 -12.17
CA TRP A 71 7.83 1.92 -11.27
C TRP A 71 7.39 3.38 -11.23
N ASN A 72 6.09 3.57 -11.30
CA ASN A 72 5.41 4.83 -11.15
C ASN A 72 4.95 5.00 -9.70
N PHE A 73 5.00 6.24 -9.20
CA PHE A 73 4.52 6.59 -7.87
C PHE A 73 3.17 7.28 -7.99
N TYR A 74 2.26 6.96 -7.05
CA TYR A 74 0.90 7.46 -7.06
C TYR A 74 0.53 8.02 -5.69
N THR A 75 -0.26 9.10 -5.70
CA THR A 75 -0.90 9.66 -4.52
C THR A 75 -2.40 9.49 -4.61
N LEU A 76 -3.04 9.22 -3.48
CA LEU A 76 -4.47 9.00 -3.37
C LEU A 76 -5.17 10.23 -2.81
N SER A 77 -6.42 10.46 -3.21
CA SER A 77 -7.24 11.59 -2.74
C SER A 77 -7.45 11.63 -1.22
N ASN A 78 -7.29 10.49 -0.54
CA ASN A 78 -7.38 10.38 0.93
C ASN A 78 -6.03 10.63 1.65
N GLY A 79 -4.98 11.05 0.92
CA GLY A 79 -3.64 11.26 1.47
C GLY A 79 -2.75 10.01 1.47
N GLY A 80 -3.26 8.86 1.03
CA GLY A 80 -2.45 7.65 0.84
C GLY A 80 -1.48 7.76 -0.34
N ALA A 81 -0.52 6.85 -0.42
CA ALA A 81 0.45 6.79 -1.49
C ALA A 81 0.92 5.35 -1.75
N PHE A 82 1.21 5.03 -3.00
CA PHE A 82 1.71 3.70 -3.40
C PHE A 82 2.59 3.79 -4.64
N MET A 83 3.17 2.66 -5.02
CA MET A 83 3.90 2.51 -6.27
C MET A 83 3.41 1.29 -7.03
N ALA A 84 3.46 1.35 -8.35
CA ALA A 84 3.15 0.22 -9.21
C ALA A 84 4.10 0.17 -10.42
N PRO A 85 4.38 -1.01 -10.97
CA PRO A 85 5.10 -1.12 -12.23
C PRO A 85 4.35 -0.35 -13.34
N GLU A 86 5.12 0.28 -14.23
CA GLU A 86 4.59 0.92 -15.42
C GLU A 86 3.86 -0.12 -16.29
N ALA A 87 2.60 0.15 -16.64
CA ALA A 87 1.88 -0.64 -17.61
C ALA A 87 2.34 -0.25 -19.02
N ASP A 88 2.51 -1.23 -19.91
CA ASP A 88 2.59 -0.94 -21.33
C ASP A 88 1.17 -0.73 -21.86
N ASP A 89 0.81 0.52 -22.17
CA ASP A 89 -0.50 0.90 -22.70
C ASP A 89 -0.87 0.19 -24.01
N ASN A 90 0.08 -0.50 -24.66
CA ASN A 90 -0.16 -1.27 -25.87
C ASN A 90 -0.46 -2.76 -25.61
N THR A 91 -0.42 -3.21 -24.36
CA THR A 91 -0.62 -4.61 -24.00
C THR A 91 -1.49 -4.77 -22.75
N ASP A 92 -2.49 -5.64 -22.82
CA ASP A 92 -3.23 -6.11 -21.63
C ASP A 92 -2.44 -7.21 -20.91
N GLU A 93 -1.14 -6.96 -20.65
CA GLU A 93 -0.28 -7.94 -20.01
C GLU A 93 -0.78 -8.22 -18.58
N GLN A 94 -1.06 -9.50 -18.31
CA GLN A 94 -1.42 -9.97 -16.99
C GLN A 94 -0.23 -10.72 -16.39
N TRP A 95 -0.01 -10.50 -15.11
CA TRP A 95 1.07 -11.08 -14.34
C TRP A 95 0.51 -12.12 -13.39
N SER A 96 1.08 -13.32 -13.45
CA SER A 96 0.68 -14.43 -12.57
C SER A 96 1.29 -14.24 -11.19
N LEU A 97 0.45 -13.87 -10.21
CA LEU A 97 0.88 -13.71 -8.83
C LEU A 97 0.41 -14.90 -8.00
N PHE A 98 1.34 -15.50 -7.25
CA PHE A 98 1.05 -16.59 -6.32
C PHE A 98 1.54 -16.25 -4.90
N ASN A 99 0.60 -16.15 -3.97
CA ASN A 99 0.90 -15.96 -2.57
C ASN A 99 1.12 -17.30 -1.86
N THR A 100 2.40 -17.67 -1.74
CA THR A 100 2.85 -18.86 -1.00
C THR A 100 2.39 -18.93 0.47
N LEU A 101 2.00 -17.81 1.09
CA LEU A 101 1.60 -17.77 2.50
C LEU A 101 0.18 -18.28 2.73
N ASN A 102 -0.71 -18.16 1.74
CA ASN A 102 -2.09 -18.60 1.83
C ASN A 102 -2.50 -19.59 0.73
N GLY A 103 -1.62 -19.84 -0.25
CA GLY A 103 -1.86 -20.79 -1.33
C GLY A 103 -2.74 -20.26 -2.46
N ASN A 104 -3.06 -18.97 -2.48
CA ASN A 104 -3.87 -18.36 -3.53
C ASN A 104 -2.98 -17.82 -4.66
N GLY A 105 -3.44 -17.94 -5.90
CA GLY A 105 -2.85 -17.24 -7.03
C GLY A 105 -3.92 -16.69 -7.96
N ASP A 106 -3.56 -15.62 -8.68
CA ASP A 106 -4.43 -14.93 -9.62
C ASP A 106 -3.61 -14.18 -10.67
N GLU A 107 -4.25 -13.83 -11.78
CA GLU A 107 -3.67 -13.01 -12.84
C GLU A 107 -4.06 -11.55 -12.64
N LEU A 108 -3.07 -10.68 -12.44
CA LEU A 108 -3.30 -9.26 -12.12
C LEU A 108 -2.65 -8.36 -13.16
N SER A 109 -3.25 -7.18 -13.39
CA SER A 109 -2.53 -6.12 -14.10
C SER A 109 -1.32 -5.66 -13.30
N SER A 110 -0.35 -5.01 -13.96
CA SER A 110 0.81 -4.41 -13.30
C SER A 110 0.40 -3.50 -12.13
N GLU A 111 -0.60 -2.64 -12.34
CA GLU A 111 -1.14 -1.76 -11.29
C GLU A 111 -1.70 -2.54 -10.11
N ALA A 112 -2.55 -3.53 -10.36
CA ALA A 112 -3.17 -4.34 -9.31
C ALA A 112 -2.12 -5.15 -8.53
N ALA A 113 -1.12 -5.70 -9.22
CA ALA A 113 0.02 -6.36 -8.60
C ALA A 113 0.81 -5.41 -7.69
N GLY A 114 1.11 -4.19 -8.18
CA GLY A 114 1.79 -3.14 -7.42
C GLY A 114 1.05 -2.75 -6.13
N ILE A 115 -0.28 -2.57 -6.23
CA ILE A 115 -1.14 -2.29 -5.06
C ILE A 115 -1.06 -3.45 -4.05
N ALA A 116 -1.18 -4.70 -4.52
CA ALA A 116 -1.15 -5.88 -3.64
C ALA A 116 0.16 -5.98 -2.83
N VAL A 117 1.31 -5.80 -3.48
CA VAL A 117 2.61 -5.88 -2.80
C VAL A 117 2.87 -4.67 -1.88
N CYS A 118 2.34 -3.48 -2.22
CA CYS A 118 2.39 -2.32 -1.34
C CYS A 118 1.60 -2.57 -0.05
N LEU A 119 0.38 -3.13 -0.15
CA LEU A 119 -0.42 -3.49 1.02
C LEU A 119 0.30 -4.47 1.93
N MET A 120 0.89 -5.53 1.36
CA MET A 120 1.68 -6.50 2.12
C MET A 120 2.88 -5.85 2.81
N THR A 121 3.58 -4.97 2.11
CA THR A 121 4.71 -4.21 2.66
C THR A 121 4.29 -3.35 3.84
N TYR A 122 3.24 -2.55 3.68
CA TYR A 122 2.79 -1.60 4.70
C TYR A 122 2.25 -2.31 5.94
N SER A 123 1.44 -3.36 5.77
CA SER A 123 0.94 -4.16 6.89
C SER A 123 2.08 -4.84 7.65
N HIS A 124 3.03 -5.45 6.94
CA HIS A 124 4.18 -6.09 7.57
C HIS A 124 5.08 -5.07 8.30
N HIS A 125 5.30 -3.89 7.71
CA HIS A 125 6.11 -2.83 8.29
C HIS A 125 5.48 -2.29 9.57
N ALA A 126 4.18 -1.99 9.54
CA ALA A 126 3.43 -1.51 10.70
C ALA A 126 3.59 -2.46 11.90
N MET A 127 3.39 -3.78 11.70
CA MET A 127 3.54 -4.77 12.77
C MET A 127 4.96 -4.90 13.34
N ARG A 128 5.98 -4.41 12.63
CA ARG A 128 7.39 -4.53 13.03
C ARG A 128 7.94 -3.27 13.67
N THR A 129 7.29 -2.12 13.46
CA THR A 129 7.74 -0.81 13.95
C THR A 129 6.84 -0.20 15.03
N GLU A 130 5.79 -0.91 15.46
CA GLU A 130 5.03 -0.61 16.68
C GLU A 130 5.74 -1.04 17.97
#